data_AF-A0A7V6NFN6-F1
#
_entry.id   AF-A0A7V6NFN6-F1
#
_cell.length_a   1.000
_cell.length_b   1.000
_cell.length_c   1.000
_cell.angle_alpha   90.00
_cell.angle_beta   90.00
_cell.angle_gamma   90.00
#
_symmetry.space_group_name_H-M   'P 1'
#
loop_
_entity.id
_entity.type
_entity.pdbx_description
1 polymer ?
#
loop_
_entity_poly.entity_id
_entity_poly.type
_entity_poly.pdbx_seq_one_letter_code
_entity_poly.pdbx_strand_id
1 'polypeptide(L)' 'MKMAFTEKIAVKSKDGIIELTPNKEIRVNPSPSNDSYFEDPQNIKAIEQGIADVKAGRVTSVSLDDIKLMLGL' A
#
# COMPACT_ATOMS: atom_id res chain seq x y z
N MET A 1 0.79 -17.25 -21.04
CA MET A 1 2.11 -16.60 -20.82
C MET A 1 2.38 -16.62 -19.30
N LYS A 2 3.23 -17.55 -18.81
CA LYS A 2 3.65 -17.58 -17.41
C LYS A 2 5.01 -16.90 -17.34
N MET A 3 5.06 -15.64 -16.92
CA MET A 3 6.31 -14.99 -16.54
C MET A 3 6.39 -14.98 -15.02
N ALA A 4 7.03 -16.01 -14.46
CA ALA A 4 7.54 -15.97 -13.11
C ALA A 4 9.05 -16.14 -13.25
N PHE A 5 9.80 -15.05 -13.07
CA PHE A 5 11.25 -15.11 -12.98
C PHE A 5 11.61 -16.08 -11.84
N THR A 6 12.51 -17.02 -12.06
CA THR A 6 12.92 -18.01 -11.05
C THR A 6 14.07 -17.52 -10.16
N GLU A 7 14.61 -16.34 -10.46
CA GLU A 7 15.88 -15.85 -9.93
C GLU A 7 15.73 -14.43 -9.39
N LYS A 8 16.53 -14.08 -8.37
CA LYS A 8 16.63 -12.69 -7.90
C LYS A 8 17.32 -11.84 -8.97
N ILE A 9 16.76 -10.67 -9.25
CA ILE A 9 17.31 -9.73 -10.24
C ILE A 9 17.76 -8.47 -9.53
N ALA A 10 19.03 -8.10 -9.70
CA ALA A 10 19.56 -6.83 -9.23
C ALA A 10 19.61 -5.82 -10.39
N VAL A 11 18.93 -4.69 -10.23
CA VAL A 11 18.93 -3.59 -11.21
C VAL A 11 19.70 -2.41 -10.62
N LYS A 12 20.74 -1.97 -11.32
CA LYS A 12 21.46 -0.75 -10.93
C LYS A 12 20.64 0.47 -11.32
N SER A 13 20.32 1.30 -10.33
CA SER A 13 19.68 2.61 -10.49
C SER A 13 20.71 3.73 -10.28
N LYS A 14 20.30 4.98 -10.51
CA LYS A 14 21.14 6.16 -10.27
C LYS A 14 21.58 6.29 -8.80
N ASP A 15 20.71 5.88 -7.88
CA ASP A 15 20.88 6.09 -6.43
C ASP A 15 21.21 4.81 -5.66
N GLY A 16 21.41 3.67 -6.34
CA GLY A 16 21.72 2.40 -5.69
C GLY A 16 21.32 1.16 -6.50
N ILE A 17 21.18 0.02 -5.83
CA ILE A 17 20.76 -1.24 -6.44
C ILE A 17 19.35 -1.61 -5.94
N ILE A 18 18.46 -1.91 -6.87
CA ILE A 18 17.13 -2.46 -6.59
C ILE A 18 17.21 -3.98 -6.72
N GLU A 19 16.89 -4.71 -5.65
CA GLU A 19 16.79 -6.18 -5.67
C GLU A 19 15.32 -6.60 -5.83
N LEU A 20 15.02 -7.29 -6.93
CA LEU A 20 13.72 -7.88 -7.20
C LEU A 20 13.77 -9.37 -6.83
N THR A 21 12.97 -9.76 -5.84
CA THR A 21 12.81 -11.17 -5.47
C THR A 21 11.52 -11.71 -6.07
N PRO A 22 11.59 -12.75 -6.93
CA PRO A 22 10.39 -13.34 -7.48
C PRO A 22 9.58 -14.06 -6.41
N ASN A 23 8.26 -13.86 -6.48
CA ASN A 23 7.29 -14.56 -5.65
C ASN A 23 6.51 -15.57 -6.52
N LYS A 24 6.25 -16.77 -5.97
CA LYS A 24 5.50 -17.82 -6.67
C LYS A 24 4.03 -17.47 -6.85
N GLU A 25 3.52 -16.59 -5.98
CA GLU A 25 2.13 -16.15 -5.96
C GLU A 25 2.06 -14.64 -5.97
N ILE A 26 1.04 -14.10 -6.64
CA ILE A 26 0.69 -12.69 -6.51
C ILE A 26 -0.08 -12.57 -5.20
N ARG A 27 0.56 -11.99 -4.18
CA ARG A 27 -0.12 -11.64 -2.93
C ARG A 27 -1.09 -10.49 -3.20
N VAL A 28 -2.37 -10.75 -3.03
CA VAL A 28 -3.42 -9.72 -3.12
C VAL A 28 -3.45 -8.86 -1.87
N ASN A 29 -3.15 -9.47 -0.71
CA ASN A 29 -2.96 -8.76 0.55
C ASN A 29 -1.70 -7.88 0.46
N PRO A 30 -1.83 -6.55 0.59
CA PRO A 30 -0.69 -5.63 0.48
C PRO A 30 0.24 -5.69 1.70
N SER A 31 -0.20 -6.31 2.80
CA SER A 31 0.61 -6.44 4.01
C SER A 31 1.67 -7.53 3.87
N PRO A 32 2.96 -7.23 4.09
CA PRO A 32 4.02 -8.24 4.11
C PRO A 32 3.81 -9.34 5.17
N SER A 33 3.15 -9.01 6.28
CA SER A 33 2.83 -9.90 7.41
C SER A 33 1.48 -10.61 7.28
N ASN A 34 0.75 -10.41 6.17
CA ASN A 34 -0.57 -11.00 5.94
C ASN A 34 -1.62 -10.56 6.98
N ASP A 35 -1.65 -9.25 7.25
CA ASP A 35 -2.61 -8.62 8.15
C ASP A 35 -4.05 -8.88 7.68
N SER A 36 -4.88 -9.44 8.58
CA SER A 36 -6.28 -9.76 8.32
C SER A 36 -7.14 -8.54 8.05
N TYR A 37 -6.66 -7.33 8.38
CA TYR A 37 -7.33 -6.07 8.06
C TYR A 37 -7.72 -5.99 6.58
N PHE A 38 -6.85 -6.48 5.68
CA PHE A 38 -7.06 -6.46 4.23
C PHE A 38 -7.90 -7.62 3.69
N GLU A 39 -8.34 -8.55 4.55
CA GLU A 39 -9.25 -9.64 4.18
C GLU A 39 -10.70 -9.32 4.60
N ASP A 40 -10.90 -8.33 5.48
CA ASP A 40 -12.23 -7.91 5.93
C ASP A 40 -12.93 -7.05 4.85
N PRO A 41 -14.08 -7.50 4.31
CA PRO A 41 -14.82 -6.75 3.29
C PRO A 41 -15.24 -5.35 3.74
N GLN A 42 -15.46 -5.13 5.04
CA GLN A 42 -15.84 -3.82 5.57
C GLN A 42 -14.67 -2.84 5.50
N ASN A 43 -13.46 -3.30 5.83
CA ASN A 43 -12.25 -2.48 5.74
C ASN A 43 -11.91 -2.15 4.29
N ILE A 44 -12.03 -3.14 3.38
CA ILE A 44 -11.83 -2.90 1.95
C ILE A 44 -12.82 -1.86 1.43
N LYS A 45 -14.10 -1.97 1.77
CA LYS A 45 -15.10 -0.98 1.39
C LYS A 45 -14.77 0.43 1.90
N ALA A 46 -14.26 0.55 3.13
CA ALA A 46 -13.84 1.84 3.67
C ALA A 46 -12.65 2.43 2.90
N ILE A 47 -11.66 1.61 2.52
CA ILE A 47 -10.53 2.03 1.68
C ILE A 47 -11.03 2.53 0.32
N GLU A 48 -11.90 1.77 -0.34
CA GLU A 48 -12.45 2.14 -1.66
C GLU A 48 -13.22 3.47 -1.61
N GLN A 49 -14.00 3.69 -0.55
CA GLN A 49 -14.69 4.95 -0.31
C GLN A 49 -13.68 6.10 -0.12
N GLY A 50 -12.64 5.91 0.69
CA GLY A 50 -11.59 6.91 0.88
C GLY A 50 -10.89 7.28 -0.44
N ILE A 51 -10.60 6.30 -1.30
CA ILE A 51 -10.05 6.55 -2.64
C ILE A 51 -11.02 7.37 -3.49
N ALA A 52 -12.32 7.06 -3.44
CA ALA A 52 -13.34 7.81 -4.17
C ALA A 52 -13.47 9.26 -3.65
N ASP A 53 -13.35 9.48 -2.34
CA ASP A 53 -13.39 10.80 -1.72
C ASP A 53 -12.17 11.64 -2.11
N VAL A 54 -10.96 11.07 -2.10
CA VAL A 54 -9.74 11.74 -2.57
C VAL A 54 -9.89 12.17 -4.03
N LYS A 55 -10.36 11.26 -4.90
CA LYS A 55 -10.56 11.56 -6.33
C LYS A 55 -11.61 12.65 -6.56
N ALA A 56 -12.62 12.72 -5.70
CA ALA A 56 -13.67 13.72 -5.77
C ALA A 56 -13.33 15.01 -5.02
N GLY A 57 -12.16 15.11 -4.39
CA GLY A 57 -11.76 16.27 -3.59
C GLY A 57 -12.56 16.42 -2.28
N ARG A 58 -13.24 15.38 -1.80
CA ARG A 58 -13.99 15.36 -0.53
C ARG A 58 -13.07 15.05 0.66
N VAL A 59 -11.89 15.64 0.67
CA VAL A 59 -10.87 15.40 1.69
C VAL A 59 -10.27 16.73 2.14
N THR A 60 -9.86 16.79 3.40
CA THR A 60 -9.15 17.93 3.97
C THR A 60 -7.71 17.52 4.25
N SER A 61 -6.76 18.29 3.75
CA SER A 61 -5.35 18.12 4.14
C SER A 61 -5.19 18.54 5.59
N VAL A 62 -4.57 17.69 6.40
CA VAL A 62 -4.25 17.99 7.80
C VAL A 62 -2.75 17.83 8.04
N SER A 63 -2.17 18.73 8.82
CA SER A 63 -0.81 18.62 9.31
C SER A 63 -0.74 17.73 10.56
N LEU A 64 0.47 17.37 10.99
CA LEU A 64 0.67 16.64 12.24
C LEU A 64 0.16 17.45 13.46
N ASP A 65 0.28 18.77 13.43
CA ASP A 65 -0.18 19.61 14.53
C ASP A 65 -1.72 19.72 14.54
N ASP A 66 -2.37 19.73 13.37
CA ASP A 66 -3.83 19.64 13.27
C ASP A 66 -4.34 18.32 13.86
N ILE A 67 -3.65 17.20 13.58
CA ILE A 67 -4.01 15.88 14.11
C ILE A 67 -3.88 15.86 15.63
N LYS A 68 -2.79 16.38 16.20
CA LYS A 68 -2.63 16.47 17.66
C LYS A 68 -3.77 17.26 18.30
N LEU A 69 -4.10 18.42 17.73
CA LEU A 69 -5.21 19.25 18.19
C LEU A 69 -6.56 18.50 18.14
N MET A 70 -6.84 17.79 17.05
CA MET A 70 -8.06 16.99 16.88
C MET A 70 -8.16 15.83 17.87
N LEU A 71 -7.02 15.26 18.27
CA LEU A 71 -6.93 14.15 19.23
C LEU A 71 -6.78 14.62 20.70
N GLY A 72 -6.63 15.93 20.93
CA GLY A 72 -6.41 16.50 22.26
C GLY A 72 -5.02 16.21 22.86
N LEU A 73 -4.00 16.06 22.01
CA LEU A 73 -2.61 15.78 22.37
C LEU A 73 -1.71 17.02 22.33
#